data_AF-A0A0W0UJX3-F1
#
_entry.id   AF-A0A0W0UJX3-F1
#
_cell.length_a   1.000
_cell.length_b   1.000
_cell.length_c   1.000
_cell.angle_alpha   90.00
_cell.angle_beta   90.00
_cell.angle_gamma   90.00
#
_symmetry.space_group_name_H-M   'P 1'
#
loop_
_entity.id
_entity.type
_entity.pdbx_description
1 polymer ?
#
loop_
_entity_poly.entity_id
_entity_poly.type
_entity_poly.pdbx_seq_one_letter_code
_entity_poly.pdbx_strand_id
1 'polypeptide(L)'
;MKICFPSIMYFEHPFIWEYNPEANRAECTLKLAGTNKNYNKSDLLKYLRTVEGVSIESETAVINDVNHFIKTNPLMPLYELEKPKKRPHSKSSPTFFEKKTTISISSNSAEDCKGIRIENFINKENWPTEWGNTLSCLSYFTEKNKSDARNRTVDLVFSAYDLPKNLQYKKNEALYPVKQQQMEIICALFNDILAPLYDSMAPQEELPRNLSAYLRNMVDQMMTNKRLNYGPTPTEKLSPEERDEKFSDNKHECEFAIYQEYIARVNVMLRGLLFFISSEMTAYSLTKDKETADKLELLRIKFSTCNQKDLFAENLDILRKLTIEAGKIEYAFDLLMHELNEKIEGKAACVANVYSCYQVMLKFLKVKLSKEKDSVHNALTEETVTETIRALIDTYAADTEAKKHIGIPSTAHKDIYLSKSLENALKKALDETDLGKIKKKDLPLKLKDILMQLIEEELKASVQLNKATSSNELDHEETFTPTLI
;
A
#
# COMPACT_ATOMS: atom_id res chain seq x y z
N MET A 1 -28.63 2.95 5.32
CA MET A 1 -27.27 2.58 4.86
C MET A 1 -26.33 2.59 6.06
N LYS A 2 -25.42 1.63 6.19
CA LYS A 2 -24.39 1.71 7.24
C LYS A 2 -23.25 2.60 6.78
N ILE A 3 -22.83 3.51 7.64
CA ILE A 3 -21.76 4.45 7.39
C ILE A 3 -20.85 4.55 8.61
N CYS A 4 -19.68 5.14 8.43
CA CYS A 4 -18.85 5.61 9.53
C CYS A 4 -18.22 6.96 9.17
N PHE A 5 -17.80 7.69 10.19
CA PHE A 5 -17.03 8.93 10.06
C PHE A 5 -15.62 8.65 10.57
N PRO A 6 -14.58 8.60 9.72
CA PRO A 6 -13.22 8.26 10.15
C PRO A 6 -12.64 9.23 11.20
N SER A 7 -13.18 10.44 11.31
CA SER A 7 -12.80 11.43 12.33
C SER A 7 -13.39 11.14 13.72
N ILE A 8 -14.37 10.24 13.84
CA ILE A 8 -15.07 9.93 15.09
C ILE A 8 -14.71 8.49 15.48
N MET A 9 -13.68 8.36 16.30
CA MET A 9 -13.06 7.07 16.66
C MET A 9 -12.96 6.86 18.17
N TYR A 10 -13.11 5.61 18.60
CA TYR A 10 -12.88 5.19 19.97
C TYR A 10 -11.80 4.10 19.99
N PHE A 11 -10.67 4.39 20.65
CA PHE A 11 -9.46 3.55 20.61
C PHE A 11 -9.13 3.02 19.20
N GLU A 12 -8.97 3.94 18.23
CA GLU A 12 -8.59 3.67 16.84
C GLU A 12 -9.66 3.00 15.95
N HIS A 13 -10.87 2.75 16.48
CA HIS A 13 -11.95 2.17 15.69
C HIS A 13 -13.10 3.18 15.47
N PRO A 14 -13.54 3.44 14.23
CA PRO A 14 -14.59 4.41 13.96
C PRO A 14 -15.97 3.84 14.32
N PHE A 15 -16.88 4.72 14.76
CA PHE A 15 -18.25 4.34 15.08
C PHE A 15 -19.04 3.98 13.83
N ILE A 16 -19.87 2.95 13.93
CA ILE A 16 -20.83 2.54 12.90
C ILE A 16 -22.15 3.26 13.15
N TRP A 17 -22.72 3.82 12.08
CA TRP A 17 -23.99 4.53 12.10
C TRP A 17 -24.94 3.96 11.06
N GLU A 18 -26.22 3.95 11.37
CA GLU A 18 -27.31 3.69 10.45
C GLU A 18 -27.85 5.02 9.94
N TYR A 19 -27.48 5.35 8.70
CA TYR A 19 -27.92 6.56 8.02
C TYR A 19 -29.20 6.33 7.24
N ASN A 20 -30.19 7.18 7.50
CA ASN A 20 -31.41 7.32 6.73
C ASN A 20 -31.32 8.57 5.83
N PRO A 21 -31.08 8.41 4.51
CA PRO A 21 -30.97 9.54 3.58
C PRO A 21 -32.25 10.35 3.46
N GLU A 22 -33.42 9.72 3.56
CA GLU A 22 -34.73 10.41 3.42
C GLU A 22 -34.99 11.35 4.59
N ALA A 23 -34.60 10.94 5.79
CA ALA A 23 -34.72 11.75 7.01
C ALA A 23 -33.49 12.65 7.28
N ASN A 24 -32.44 12.56 6.46
CA ASN A 24 -31.14 13.20 6.67
C ASN A 24 -30.57 12.99 8.10
N ARG A 25 -30.82 11.80 8.67
CA ARG A 25 -30.55 11.49 10.08
C ARG A 25 -29.73 10.20 10.20
N ALA A 26 -28.75 10.17 11.09
CA ALA A 26 -27.95 8.97 11.35
C ALA A 26 -27.99 8.59 12.84
N GLU A 27 -28.18 7.31 13.12
CA GLU A 27 -28.21 6.76 14.49
C GLU A 27 -27.00 5.83 14.72
N CYS A 28 -26.29 6.02 15.81
CA CYS A 28 -25.10 5.23 16.13
C CYS A 28 -25.49 3.84 16.63
N THR A 29 -24.90 2.79 16.06
CA THR A 29 -25.20 1.41 16.47
C THR A 29 -24.42 0.98 17.72
N LEU A 30 -23.59 1.87 18.30
CA LEU A 30 -22.66 1.59 19.40
C LEU A 30 -21.71 0.40 19.12
N LYS A 31 -21.45 0.14 17.83
CA LYS A 31 -20.43 -0.80 17.36
C LYS A 31 -19.33 -0.02 16.67
N LEU A 32 -18.12 -0.55 16.72
CA LEU A 32 -16.97 0.07 16.09
C LEU A 32 -16.53 -0.79 14.89
N ALA A 33 -16.14 -0.15 13.79
CA ALA A 33 -15.68 -0.87 12.61
C ALA A 33 -14.26 -1.43 12.81
N GLY A 34 -13.97 -2.57 12.19
CA GLY A 34 -12.63 -3.19 12.26
C GLY A 34 -12.31 -3.89 13.57
N THR A 35 -13.29 -4.12 14.46
CA THR A 35 -13.10 -4.85 15.71
C THR A 35 -14.33 -5.65 16.12
N ASN A 36 -14.10 -6.78 16.78
CA ASN A 36 -15.12 -7.60 17.43
C ASN A 36 -15.10 -7.43 18.96
N LYS A 37 -14.31 -6.49 19.49
CA LYS A 37 -14.28 -6.20 20.92
C LYS A 37 -15.59 -5.55 21.36
N ASN A 38 -16.15 -6.05 22.47
CA ASN A 38 -17.32 -5.43 23.09
C ASN A 38 -16.86 -4.35 24.07
N TYR A 39 -17.21 -3.10 23.77
CA TYR A 39 -16.93 -1.95 24.63
C TYR A 39 -18.13 -1.63 25.51
N ASN A 40 -17.89 -0.99 26.66
CA ASN A 40 -18.95 -0.57 27.56
C ASN A 40 -19.78 0.56 26.90
N LYS A 41 -21.11 0.36 26.82
CA LYS A 41 -22.03 1.31 26.17
C LYS A 41 -22.00 2.70 26.82
N SER A 42 -21.87 2.78 28.14
CA SER A 42 -21.84 4.05 28.88
C SER A 42 -20.60 4.87 28.52
N ASP A 43 -19.46 4.22 28.33
CA ASP A 43 -18.21 4.88 27.92
C ASP A 43 -18.27 5.38 26.47
N LEU A 44 -18.86 4.57 25.57
CA LEU A 44 -19.08 4.95 24.18
C LEU A 44 -20.00 6.18 24.06
N LEU A 45 -21.13 6.18 24.78
CA LEU A 45 -22.05 7.31 24.80
C LEU A 45 -21.44 8.56 25.45
N LYS A 46 -20.62 8.39 26.49
CA LYS A 46 -19.90 9.49 27.13
C LYS A 46 -18.90 10.15 26.17
N TYR A 47 -18.21 9.37 25.35
CA TYR A 47 -17.36 9.88 24.29
C TYR A 47 -18.17 10.60 23.20
N LEU A 48 -19.25 9.99 22.70
CA LEU A 48 -20.04 10.59 21.61
C LEU A 48 -20.68 11.92 22.01
N ARG A 49 -20.95 12.17 23.30
CA ARG A 49 -21.41 13.48 23.80
C ARG A 49 -20.40 14.61 23.61
N THR A 50 -19.11 14.31 23.46
CA THR A 50 -18.07 15.34 23.27
C THR A 50 -17.91 15.74 21.80
N VAL A 51 -18.63 15.08 20.89
CA VAL A 51 -18.55 15.34 19.45
C VAL A 51 -19.59 16.40 19.07
N GLU A 52 -19.12 17.52 18.52
CA GLU A 52 -19.99 18.60 18.06
C GLU A 52 -20.92 18.11 16.93
N GLY A 53 -22.22 18.34 17.07
CA GLY A 53 -23.26 17.89 16.12
C GLY A 53 -23.87 16.51 16.41
N VAL A 54 -23.47 15.85 17.51
CA VAL A 54 -24.06 14.59 17.99
C VAL A 54 -24.94 14.84 19.22
N SER A 55 -26.22 14.44 19.18
CA SER A 55 -27.15 14.44 20.32
C SER A 55 -27.33 13.02 20.88
N ILE A 56 -27.71 12.90 22.16
CA ILE A 56 -28.08 11.60 22.75
C ILE A 56 -29.59 11.56 22.97
N GLU A 57 -30.27 10.64 22.30
CA GLU A 57 -31.71 10.44 22.35
C GLU A 57 -31.99 8.98 22.76
N SER A 58 -32.73 8.79 23.86
CA SER A 58 -33.22 7.47 24.30
C SER A 58 -32.16 6.35 24.27
N GLU A 59 -30.98 6.62 24.86
CA GLU A 59 -29.81 5.71 24.94
C GLU A 59 -29.03 5.48 23.63
N THR A 60 -29.30 6.25 22.59
CA THR A 60 -28.57 6.20 21.32
C THR A 60 -27.98 7.57 20.97
N ALA A 61 -26.86 7.58 20.25
CA ALA A 61 -26.29 8.82 19.73
C ALA A 61 -26.82 9.07 18.32
N VAL A 62 -27.20 10.31 18.02
CA VAL A 62 -27.93 10.70 16.82
C VAL A 62 -27.28 11.94 16.19
N ILE A 63 -27.23 11.96 14.86
CA ILE A 63 -26.90 13.15 14.06
C ILE A 63 -28.17 13.53 13.29
N ASN A 64 -28.74 14.69 13.62
CA ASN A 64 -30.03 15.14 13.08
C ASN A 64 -29.92 15.86 11.72
N ASP A 65 -28.74 16.34 11.34
CA ASP A 65 -28.46 16.91 10.01
C ASP A 65 -27.12 16.39 9.48
N VAL A 66 -27.17 15.24 8.81
CA VAL A 66 -25.97 14.58 8.28
C VAL A 66 -25.33 15.41 7.17
N ASN A 67 -26.10 16.05 6.31
CA ASN A 67 -25.59 16.90 5.22
C ASN A 67 -24.76 18.11 5.72
N HIS A 68 -25.13 18.69 6.85
CA HIS A 68 -24.29 19.69 7.50
C HIS A 68 -23.06 19.05 8.16
N PHE A 69 -23.28 17.93 8.87
CA PHE A 69 -22.25 17.22 9.61
C PHE A 69 -21.09 16.71 8.73
N ILE A 70 -21.39 16.30 7.49
CA ILE A 70 -20.36 15.81 6.55
C ILE A 70 -19.37 16.87 6.08
N LYS A 71 -19.69 18.16 6.24
CA LYS A 71 -18.79 19.25 5.87
C LYS A 71 -17.55 19.30 6.77
N THR A 72 -17.69 18.86 8.02
CA THR A 72 -16.62 18.82 9.03
C THR A 72 -16.13 17.39 9.28
N ASN A 73 -16.97 16.38 9.07
CA ASN A 73 -16.66 14.97 9.31
C ASN A 73 -16.94 14.14 8.05
N PRO A 74 -15.93 13.82 7.22
CA PRO A 74 -16.14 13.06 5.98
C PRO A 74 -16.84 11.72 6.21
N LEU A 75 -17.88 11.44 5.43
CA LEU A 75 -18.65 10.21 5.50
C LEU A 75 -18.03 9.10 4.66
N MET A 76 -17.98 7.88 5.20
CA MET A 76 -17.56 6.69 4.49
C MET A 76 -18.65 5.60 4.56
N PRO A 77 -19.16 5.08 3.42
CA PRO A 77 -20.13 3.99 3.42
C PRO A 77 -19.48 2.65 3.82
N LEU A 78 -20.21 1.85 4.58
CA LEU A 78 -19.83 0.49 4.96
C LEU A 78 -20.62 -0.50 4.11
N TYR A 79 -19.92 -1.22 3.23
CA TYR A 79 -20.52 -2.28 2.42
C TYR A 79 -20.60 -3.57 3.25
N GLU A 80 -21.80 -4.01 3.59
CA GLU A 80 -21.99 -5.38 4.09
C GLU A 80 -21.86 -6.35 2.92
N LEU A 81 -20.97 -7.34 3.03
CA LEU A 81 -20.92 -8.49 2.13
C LEU A 81 -22.27 -9.21 2.22
N GLU A 82 -23.15 -8.99 1.24
CA GLU A 82 -24.42 -9.70 1.16
C GLU A 82 -24.16 -11.21 1.09
N LYS A 83 -24.66 -11.95 2.09
CA LYS A 83 -24.69 -13.42 2.03
C LYS A 83 -25.48 -13.82 0.77
N PRO A 84 -24.96 -14.73 -0.07
CA PRO A 84 -25.56 -15.03 -1.36
C PRO A 84 -26.97 -15.61 -1.19
N LYS A 85 -27.99 -14.83 -1.55
CA LYS A 85 -29.36 -15.30 -1.72
C LYS A 85 -29.46 -16.08 -3.03
N LYS A 86 -29.68 -17.39 -2.94
CA LYS A 86 -30.03 -18.24 -4.08
C LYS A 86 -31.30 -17.72 -4.75
N ARG A 87 -31.22 -17.26 -6.00
CA ARG A 87 -32.38 -17.04 -6.89
C ARG A 87 -32.03 -17.26 -8.37
N PRO A 88 -33.06 -17.55 -9.20
CA PRO A 88 -32.99 -18.52 -10.29
C PRO A 88 -32.59 -17.91 -11.63
N HIS A 89 -32.15 -18.78 -12.53
CA HIS A 89 -31.77 -18.50 -13.92
C HIS A 89 -32.83 -17.69 -14.70
N SER A 90 -32.43 -16.58 -15.33
CA SER A 90 -32.48 -16.45 -16.80
C SER A 90 -31.98 -15.09 -17.34
N LYS A 91 -31.22 -15.23 -18.43
CA LYS A 91 -30.95 -14.36 -19.60
C LYS A 91 -30.09 -13.09 -19.47
N SER A 92 -29.02 -13.18 -20.26
CA SER A 92 -27.82 -12.38 -20.43
C SER A 92 -27.98 -11.09 -21.25
N SER A 93 -27.12 -10.12 -20.95
CA SER A 93 -26.37 -9.31 -21.93
C SER A 93 -25.07 -8.79 -21.29
N PRO A 94 -24.02 -8.48 -22.08
CA PRO A 94 -22.67 -8.99 -21.84
C PRO A 94 -21.68 -7.96 -21.28
N THR A 95 -20.78 -8.42 -20.41
CA THR A 95 -19.53 -7.71 -20.06
C THR A 95 -18.35 -8.68 -20.05
N PHE A 96 -17.72 -8.78 -21.22
CA PHE A 96 -16.29 -8.51 -21.47
C PHE A 96 -15.21 -9.14 -20.55
N PHE A 97 -15.33 -10.40 -20.17
CA PHE A 97 -14.15 -11.22 -19.88
C PHE A 97 -14.22 -12.52 -20.69
N GLU A 98 -13.57 -12.50 -21.84
CA GLU A 98 -13.19 -13.71 -22.53
C GLU A 98 -12.14 -14.46 -21.70
N LYS A 99 -12.55 -15.62 -21.18
CA LYS A 99 -11.65 -16.68 -20.73
C LYS A 99 -10.89 -17.21 -21.95
N LYS A 100 -9.56 -17.17 -21.91
CA LYS A 100 -8.74 -18.22 -22.50
C LYS A 100 -8.12 -19.05 -21.37
N THR A 101 -8.78 -20.19 -21.15
CA THR A 101 -8.26 -21.57 -21.02
C THR A 101 -6.76 -21.73 -20.71
N THR A 102 -6.21 -22.61 -19.86
CA THR A 102 -6.64 -23.52 -18.77
C THR A 102 -5.32 -24.20 -18.33
N ILE A 103 -4.89 -24.07 -17.07
CA ILE A 103 -4.30 -25.21 -16.37
C ILE A 103 -5.34 -25.58 -15.31
N SER A 104 -5.96 -26.74 -15.52
CA SER A 104 -7.02 -27.24 -14.67
C SER A 104 -6.42 -27.76 -13.38
N ILE A 105 -6.77 -27.13 -12.25
CA ILE A 105 -6.89 -27.84 -10.99
C ILE A 105 -8.37 -27.82 -10.64
N SER A 106 -8.93 -29.01 -10.63
CA SER A 106 -10.34 -29.32 -10.40
C SER A 106 -10.83 -28.74 -9.09
N SER A 107 -11.86 -27.91 -9.16
CA SER A 107 -12.73 -27.59 -8.04
C SER A 107 -13.74 -28.72 -7.85
N ASN A 108 -13.63 -29.47 -6.77
CA ASN A 108 -14.73 -30.29 -6.25
C ASN A 108 -14.72 -30.22 -4.72
N SER A 109 -15.87 -29.83 -4.16
CA SER A 109 -16.29 -30.01 -2.76
C SER A 109 -15.39 -29.44 -1.65
N ALA A 110 -15.95 -29.23 -0.47
CA ALA A 110 -15.18 -28.98 0.74
C ALA A 110 -14.31 -30.22 1.02
N GLU A 111 -13.10 -30.27 0.44
CA GLU A 111 -12.15 -31.34 0.67
C GLU A 111 -11.38 -31.06 1.96
N ASP A 112 -11.44 -32.03 2.86
CA ASP A 112 -10.63 -32.14 4.07
C ASP A 112 -9.18 -31.75 3.78
N CYS A 113 -8.73 -30.65 4.38
CA CYS A 113 -7.35 -30.17 4.27
C CYS A 113 -6.43 -31.15 5.01
N LYS A 114 -5.87 -32.14 4.29
CA LYS A 114 -4.97 -33.16 4.84
C LYS A 114 -3.54 -32.65 4.93
N GLY A 115 -2.90 -32.78 6.09
CA GLY A 115 -1.48 -32.49 6.26
C GLY A 115 -1.12 -31.00 6.30
N ILE A 116 0.19 -30.72 6.36
CA ILE A 116 0.75 -29.38 6.63
C ILE A 116 1.32 -28.68 5.38
N ARG A 117 0.79 -28.98 4.20
CA ARG A 117 1.11 -28.19 3.00
C ARG A 117 0.52 -26.78 3.13
N ILE A 118 1.21 -25.76 2.63
CA ILE A 118 0.83 -24.36 2.88
C ILE A 118 -0.58 -24.05 2.38
N GLU A 119 -0.93 -24.56 1.21
CA GLU A 119 -2.21 -24.36 0.55
C GLU A 119 -3.38 -24.90 1.39
N ASN A 120 -3.11 -25.86 2.27
CA ASN A 120 -4.12 -26.51 3.12
C ASN A 120 -4.48 -25.67 4.35
N PHE A 121 -3.61 -24.77 4.80
CA PHE A 121 -3.88 -23.88 5.94
C PHE A 121 -3.88 -22.39 5.61
N ILE A 122 -3.50 -22.02 4.38
CA ILE A 122 -3.59 -20.67 3.81
C ILE A 122 -4.26 -20.75 2.44
N ASN A 123 -5.45 -20.19 2.30
CA ASN A 123 -6.12 -20.08 1.01
C ASN A 123 -7.02 -18.84 0.96
N LYS A 124 -7.30 -18.39 -0.26
CA LYS A 124 -8.03 -17.15 -0.52
C LYS A 124 -9.48 -17.19 -0.04
N GLU A 125 -10.12 -18.36 -0.03
CA GLU A 125 -11.53 -18.50 0.32
C GLU A 125 -11.77 -18.36 1.82
N ASN A 126 -10.94 -19.03 2.62
CA ASN A 126 -11.09 -19.07 4.07
C ASN A 126 -10.26 -17.98 4.79
N TRP A 127 -9.12 -17.59 4.20
CA TRP A 127 -8.12 -16.71 4.83
C TRP A 127 -7.58 -15.66 3.85
N PRO A 128 -8.43 -14.76 3.32
CA PRO A 128 -8.05 -13.82 2.26
C PRO A 128 -6.94 -12.84 2.68
N THR A 129 -6.89 -12.45 3.96
CA THR A 129 -5.89 -11.53 4.50
C THR A 129 -4.52 -12.21 4.55
N GLU A 130 -4.42 -13.37 5.20
CA GLU A 130 -3.17 -14.12 5.32
C GLU A 130 -2.70 -14.59 3.95
N TRP A 131 -3.61 -15.05 3.08
CA TRP A 131 -3.28 -15.33 1.68
C TRP A 131 -2.70 -14.11 0.97
N GLY A 132 -3.32 -12.94 1.18
CA GLY A 132 -2.88 -11.66 0.65
C GLY A 132 -1.52 -11.20 1.16
N ASN A 133 -1.11 -11.61 2.36
CA ASN A 133 0.21 -11.32 2.93
C ASN A 133 1.30 -12.34 2.54
N THR A 134 0.91 -13.52 2.03
CA THR A 134 1.80 -14.68 1.89
C THR A 134 1.79 -15.24 0.47
N LEU A 135 0.95 -16.23 0.15
CA LEU A 135 0.91 -16.96 -1.13
C LEU A 135 0.70 -16.06 -2.35
N SER A 136 0.02 -14.93 -2.20
CA SER A 136 -0.10 -13.90 -3.24
C SER A 136 1.25 -13.34 -3.73
N CYS A 137 2.32 -13.47 -2.92
CA CYS A 137 3.65 -12.99 -3.27
C CYS A 137 4.37 -13.85 -4.32
N LEU A 138 3.91 -15.10 -4.59
CA LEU A 138 4.59 -16.00 -5.52
C LEU A 138 4.60 -15.50 -6.98
N SER A 139 3.54 -14.86 -7.43
CA SER A 139 3.47 -14.31 -8.79
C SER A 139 2.48 -13.16 -8.93
N TYR A 140 1.35 -13.25 -8.22
CA TYR A 140 0.24 -12.33 -8.36
C TYR A 140 0.65 -10.86 -8.21
N PHE A 141 1.42 -10.52 -7.17
CA PHE A 141 1.81 -9.13 -6.94
C PHE A 141 2.86 -8.62 -7.91
N THR A 142 3.86 -9.43 -8.28
CA THR A 142 4.87 -9.04 -9.26
C THR A 142 4.25 -8.76 -10.62
N GLU A 143 3.36 -9.64 -11.09
CA GLU A 143 2.64 -9.48 -12.36
C GLU A 143 1.69 -8.29 -12.34
N LYS A 144 0.91 -8.16 -11.25
CA LYS A 144 -0.01 -7.04 -11.09
C LYS A 144 0.71 -5.70 -11.03
N ASN A 145 1.84 -5.61 -10.32
CA ASN A 145 2.63 -4.38 -10.25
C ASN A 145 3.16 -3.97 -11.62
N LYS A 146 3.65 -4.94 -12.42
CA LYS A 146 4.11 -4.70 -13.80
C LYS A 146 2.96 -4.25 -14.70
N SER A 147 1.81 -4.91 -14.62
CA SER A 147 0.62 -4.56 -15.39
C SER A 147 0.12 -3.16 -15.04
N ASP A 148 -0.01 -2.86 -13.74
CA ASP A 148 -0.48 -1.57 -13.26
C ASP A 148 0.50 -0.44 -13.60
N ALA A 149 1.82 -0.70 -13.54
CA ALA A 149 2.84 0.26 -13.93
C ALA A 149 2.78 0.60 -15.43
N ARG A 150 2.58 -0.39 -16.31
CA ARG A 150 2.44 -0.16 -17.77
C ARG A 150 1.23 0.70 -18.12
N ASN A 151 0.13 0.53 -17.38
CA ASN A 151 -1.09 1.28 -17.61
C ASN A 151 -1.05 2.71 -17.04
N ARG A 152 0.05 3.08 -16.36
CA ARG A 152 0.17 4.32 -15.60
C ARG A 152 1.35 5.12 -16.10
N THR A 153 1.10 5.98 -17.06
CA THR A 153 2.12 6.75 -17.79
C THR A 153 2.10 8.23 -17.42
N VAL A 154 1.55 8.59 -16.24
CA VAL A 154 1.42 10.02 -15.87
C VAL A 154 2.82 10.62 -15.82
N ASP A 155 3.08 11.53 -16.73
CA ASP A 155 4.42 12.03 -17.05
C ASP A 155 4.47 13.55 -17.27
N LEU A 156 3.33 14.19 -17.58
CA LEU A 156 3.24 15.63 -17.82
C LEU A 156 2.82 16.42 -16.58
N VAL A 157 1.69 16.06 -15.97
CA VAL A 157 1.11 16.74 -14.80
C VAL A 157 0.75 15.70 -13.76
N PHE A 158 1.21 15.90 -12.53
CA PHE A 158 1.02 14.99 -11.43
C PHE A 158 0.14 15.64 -10.36
N SER A 159 -0.85 14.90 -9.86
CA SER A 159 -1.54 15.29 -8.64
C SER A 159 -0.67 14.98 -7.42
N ALA A 160 -1.01 15.57 -6.28
CA ALA A 160 -0.38 15.21 -5.00
C ALA A 160 -0.58 13.73 -4.62
N TYR A 161 -1.56 13.03 -5.19
CA TYR A 161 -1.74 11.58 -4.99
C TYR A 161 -0.88 10.73 -5.92
N ASP A 162 -0.47 11.26 -7.06
CA ASP A 162 0.34 10.50 -8.00
C ASP A 162 1.75 10.26 -7.47
N LEU A 163 2.32 11.22 -6.74
CA LEU A 163 3.68 11.10 -6.21
C LEU A 163 3.81 9.97 -5.16
N PRO A 164 2.98 9.91 -4.09
CA PRO A 164 3.01 8.80 -3.14
C PRO A 164 2.75 7.46 -3.82
N LYS A 165 1.80 7.42 -4.76
CA LYS A 165 1.48 6.18 -5.47
C LYS A 165 2.64 5.73 -6.36
N ASN A 166 3.36 6.64 -7.01
CA ASN A 166 4.57 6.32 -7.78
C ASN A 166 5.70 5.79 -6.89
N LEU A 167 5.88 6.39 -5.70
CA LEU A 167 6.84 5.88 -4.72
C LEU A 167 6.46 4.47 -4.23
N GLN A 168 5.17 4.20 -4.03
CA GLN A 168 4.67 2.87 -3.68
C GLN A 168 4.96 1.83 -4.77
N TYR A 169 4.87 2.18 -6.05
CA TYR A 169 5.25 1.26 -7.14
C TYR A 169 6.75 0.94 -7.13
N LYS A 170 7.60 1.94 -6.88
CA LYS A 170 9.05 1.72 -6.71
C LYS A 170 9.35 0.83 -5.52
N LYS A 171 8.63 1.01 -4.40
CA LYS A 171 8.70 0.12 -3.24
C LYS A 171 8.39 -1.31 -3.65
N ASN A 172 7.26 -1.51 -4.34
CA ASN A 172 6.79 -2.81 -4.75
C ASN A 172 7.75 -3.50 -5.74
N GLU A 173 8.35 -2.75 -6.66
CA GLU A 173 9.33 -3.26 -7.63
C GLU A 173 10.58 -3.82 -6.93
N ALA A 174 11.04 -3.18 -5.85
CA ALA A 174 12.15 -3.67 -5.04
C ALA A 174 11.72 -4.80 -4.07
N LEU A 175 10.55 -4.67 -3.45
CA LEU A 175 10.12 -5.55 -2.36
C LEU A 175 9.52 -6.88 -2.83
N TYR A 176 8.74 -6.89 -3.92
CA TYR A 176 8.04 -8.10 -4.37
C TYR A 176 8.96 -9.24 -4.81
N PRO A 177 10.09 -9.00 -5.51
CA PRO A 177 11.05 -10.06 -5.79
C PRO A 177 11.60 -10.73 -4.52
N VAL A 178 11.91 -9.93 -3.49
CA VAL A 178 12.37 -10.45 -2.20
C VAL A 178 11.26 -11.27 -1.53
N LYS A 179 10.03 -10.74 -1.48
CA LYS A 179 8.85 -11.44 -0.91
C LYS A 179 8.52 -12.73 -1.65
N GLN A 180 8.68 -12.74 -2.97
CA GLN A 180 8.51 -13.93 -3.80
C GLN A 180 9.50 -15.02 -3.39
N GLN A 181 10.80 -14.69 -3.34
CA GLN A 181 11.84 -15.64 -2.90
C GLN A 181 11.63 -16.13 -1.46
N GLN A 182 11.21 -15.24 -0.54
CA GLN A 182 10.83 -15.65 0.82
C GLN A 182 9.74 -16.73 0.77
N MET A 183 8.68 -16.50 0.01
CA MET A 183 7.55 -17.44 -0.07
C MET A 183 7.92 -18.74 -0.78
N GLU A 184 8.76 -18.70 -1.83
CA GLU A 184 9.29 -19.90 -2.51
C GLU A 184 10.06 -20.79 -1.52
N ILE A 185 10.93 -20.20 -0.69
CA ILE A 185 11.67 -20.93 0.34
C ILE A 185 10.73 -21.49 1.41
N ILE A 186 9.76 -20.69 1.88
CA ILE A 186 8.80 -21.16 2.88
C ILE A 186 7.99 -22.34 2.32
N CYS A 187 7.54 -22.27 1.06
CA CYS A 187 6.89 -23.38 0.36
C CYS A 187 7.79 -24.62 0.33
N ALA A 188 9.07 -24.49 -0.04
CA ALA A 188 9.99 -25.64 -0.07
C ALA A 188 10.17 -26.27 1.33
N LEU A 189 10.37 -25.46 2.37
CA LEU A 189 10.52 -25.94 3.74
C LEU A 189 9.27 -26.71 4.21
N PHE A 190 8.08 -26.20 3.91
CA PHE A 190 6.83 -26.86 4.31
C PHE A 190 6.43 -28.02 3.43
N ASN A 191 6.32 -27.81 2.12
CA ASN A 191 5.70 -28.75 1.20
C ASN A 191 6.65 -29.91 0.83
N ASP A 192 7.95 -29.65 0.75
CA ASP A 192 8.92 -30.62 0.26
C ASP A 192 9.70 -31.31 1.39
N ILE A 193 9.85 -30.65 2.54
CA ILE A 193 10.61 -31.19 3.68
C ILE A 193 9.68 -31.60 4.83
N LEU A 194 8.88 -30.69 5.38
CA LEU A 194 8.08 -30.98 6.58
C LEU A 194 6.83 -31.82 6.30
N ALA A 195 6.10 -31.55 5.22
CA ALA A 195 4.85 -32.22 4.90
C ALA A 195 5.00 -33.73 4.70
N PRO A 196 6.01 -34.25 3.95
CA PRO A 196 6.21 -35.69 3.84
C PRO A 196 6.46 -36.37 5.19
N LEU A 197 7.18 -35.69 6.10
CA LEU A 197 7.41 -36.18 7.45
C LEU A 197 6.11 -36.19 8.27
N TYR A 198 5.30 -35.14 8.15
CA TYR A 198 3.99 -35.06 8.79
C TYR A 198 3.04 -36.15 8.32
N ASP A 199 2.92 -36.32 7.01
CA ASP A 199 2.03 -37.31 6.39
C ASP A 199 2.42 -38.74 6.80
N SER A 200 3.71 -39.00 7.09
CA SER A 200 4.17 -40.28 7.61
C SER A 200 3.76 -40.57 9.06
N MET A 201 3.50 -39.53 9.87
CA MET A 201 3.11 -39.66 11.28
C MET A 201 1.59 -39.76 11.44
N ALA A 202 0.85 -39.07 10.58
CA ALA A 202 -0.59 -38.92 10.67
C ALA A 202 -1.24 -39.18 9.29
N PRO A 203 -1.05 -40.38 8.72
CA PRO A 203 -1.59 -40.68 7.40
C PRO A 203 -3.12 -40.61 7.44
N GLN A 204 -3.70 -39.76 6.58
CA GLN A 204 -5.14 -39.55 6.47
C GLN A 204 -5.80 -38.80 7.65
N GLU A 205 -5.04 -38.20 8.57
CA GLU A 205 -5.62 -37.32 9.61
C GLU A 205 -5.88 -35.93 9.02
N GLU A 206 -7.07 -35.38 9.29
CA GLU A 206 -7.34 -33.96 9.07
C GLU A 206 -6.36 -33.10 9.87
N LEU A 207 -5.91 -31.98 9.28
CA LEU A 207 -5.06 -31.05 10.01
C LEU A 207 -5.82 -30.44 11.20
N PRO A 208 -5.38 -30.64 12.46
CA PRO A 208 -6.08 -30.07 13.61
C PRO A 208 -6.17 -28.55 13.52
N ARG A 209 -7.34 -27.99 13.87
CA ARG A 209 -7.63 -26.56 13.72
C ARG A 209 -6.62 -25.67 14.46
N ASN A 210 -6.19 -26.07 15.65
CA ASN A 210 -5.22 -25.31 16.46
C ASN A 210 -3.83 -25.33 15.81
N LEU A 211 -3.40 -26.48 15.29
CA LEU A 211 -2.14 -26.61 14.56
C LEU A 211 -2.19 -25.80 13.24
N SER A 212 -3.28 -25.90 12.48
CA SER A 212 -3.52 -25.10 11.28
C SER A 212 -3.42 -23.59 11.56
N ALA A 213 -4.08 -23.11 12.62
CA ALA A 213 -4.03 -21.72 13.03
C ALA A 213 -2.62 -21.28 13.46
N TYR A 214 -1.89 -22.14 14.18
CA TYR A 214 -0.52 -21.90 14.57
C TYR A 214 0.40 -21.77 13.34
N LEU A 215 0.34 -22.72 12.41
CA LEU A 215 1.18 -22.71 11.20
C LEU A 215 0.86 -21.52 10.30
N ARG A 216 -0.42 -21.17 10.13
CA ARG A 216 -0.83 -19.97 9.38
C ARG A 216 -0.23 -18.70 9.98
N ASN A 217 -0.38 -18.51 11.29
CA ASN A 217 0.16 -17.35 11.99
C ASN A 217 1.70 -17.32 11.93
N MET A 218 2.34 -18.48 11.99
CA MET A 218 3.78 -18.59 11.83
C MET A 218 4.22 -18.08 10.46
N VAL A 219 3.62 -18.54 9.36
CA VAL A 219 3.96 -18.08 8.00
C VAL A 219 3.67 -16.59 7.81
N ASP A 220 2.51 -16.10 8.28
CA ASP A 220 2.16 -14.67 8.20
C ASP A 220 3.17 -13.79 8.95
N GLN A 221 3.63 -14.21 10.14
CA GLN A 221 4.65 -13.48 10.90
C GLN A 221 6.00 -13.42 10.19
N MET A 222 6.40 -14.46 9.45
CA MET A 222 7.64 -14.48 8.68
C MET A 222 7.58 -13.50 7.49
N MET A 223 6.38 -13.33 6.92
CA MET A 223 6.16 -12.44 5.78
C MET A 223 5.90 -10.99 6.20
N THR A 224 5.57 -10.71 7.47
CA THR A 224 5.15 -9.38 7.93
C THR A 224 6.18 -8.70 8.85
N ASN A 225 6.91 -7.72 8.33
CA ASN A 225 8.03 -7.10 9.05
C ASN A 225 7.64 -6.11 10.16
N LYS A 226 6.45 -5.50 10.09
CA LYS A 226 6.02 -4.31 10.87
C LYS A 226 6.29 -4.39 12.38
N ARG A 227 6.27 -5.58 12.97
CA ARG A 227 6.39 -5.77 14.42
C ARG A 227 7.84 -5.79 14.91
N LEU A 228 8.72 -6.53 14.24
CA LEU A 228 10.05 -6.90 14.77
C LEU A 228 11.19 -6.49 13.86
N ASN A 229 10.96 -6.45 12.55
CA ASN A 229 11.98 -6.18 11.55
C ASN A 229 11.66 -4.90 10.79
N TYR A 230 11.43 -3.83 11.54
CA TYR A 230 11.08 -2.53 10.99
C TYR A 230 11.82 -1.42 11.73
N GLY A 231 12.51 -0.57 10.97
CA GLY A 231 13.30 0.52 11.53
C GLY A 231 14.70 0.13 12.01
N PRO A 232 15.45 1.14 12.50
CA PRO A 232 16.85 0.98 12.86
C PRO A 232 17.01 0.09 14.10
N THR A 233 18.11 -0.62 14.14
CA THR A 233 18.62 -1.36 15.29
C THR A 233 19.01 -0.41 16.45
N PRO A 234 19.05 -0.86 17.71
CA PRO A 234 19.56 -0.04 18.80
C PRO A 234 20.92 0.59 18.49
N THR A 235 21.83 -0.15 17.86
CA THR A 235 23.14 0.37 17.46
C THR A 235 23.04 1.41 16.34
N GLU A 236 22.15 1.25 15.36
CA GLU A 236 21.91 2.27 14.31
C GLU A 236 21.28 3.57 14.85
N LYS A 237 20.62 3.53 16.00
CA LYS A 237 20.00 4.71 16.63
C LYS A 237 20.98 5.58 17.40
N LEU A 238 22.17 5.06 17.72
CA LEU A 238 23.20 5.80 18.45
C LEU A 238 23.62 7.04 17.66
N SER A 239 23.92 8.13 18.36
CA SER A 239 24.54 9.31 17.75
C SER A 239 25.96 8.98 17.25
N PRO A 240 26.57 9.80 16.39
CA PRO A 240 27.97 9.63 16.01
C PRO A 240 28.89 9.53 17.23
N GLU A 241 28.73 10.40 18.22
CA GLU A 241 29.56 10.44 19.42
C GLU A 241 29.42 9.16 20.26
N GLU A 242 28.20 8.64 20.43
CA GLU A 242 27.93 7.40 21.15
C GLU A 242 28.50 6.17 20.43
N ARG A 243 28.50 6.19 19.09
CA ARG A 243 29.12 5.11 18.29
C ARG A 243 30.63 5.15 18.42
N ASP A 244 31.23 6.32 18.37
CA ASP A 244 32.68 6.49 18.47
C ASP A 244 33.16 6.08 19.87
N GLU A 245 32.41 6.40 20.93
CA GLU A 245 32.70 5.92 22.29
C GLU A 245 32.59 4.39 22.39
N LYS A 246 31.55 3.79 21.82
CA LYS A 246 31.27 2.35 21.94
C LYS A 246 32.18 1.48 21.09
N PHE A 247 32.56 1.94 19.89
CA PHE A 247 33.30 1.15 18.90
C PHE A 247 34.68 1.72 18.54
N SER A 248 35.09 2.86 19.11
CA SER A 248 36.41 3.47 18.89
C SER A 248 36.74 3.66 17.40
N ASP A 249 35.79 4.21 16.62
CA ASP A 249 35.87 4.36 15.15
C ASP A 249 36.01 3.06 14.33
N ASN A 250 35.88 1.87 14.94
CA ASN A 250 35.90 0.62 14.20
C ASN A 250 34.57 0.37 13.48
N LYS A 251 34.49 0.84 12.24
CA LYS A 251 33.31 0.69 11.38
C LYS A 251 32.87 -0.77 11.19
N HIS A 252 33.82 -1.70 11.08
CA HIS A 252 33.50 -3.11 10.85
C HIS A 252 32.85 -3.78 12.06
N GLU A 253 33.30 -3.45 13.28
CA GLU A 253 32.67 -3.93 14.50
C GLU A 253 31.25 -3.38 14.67
N CYS A 254 31.05 -2.10 14.33
CA CYS A 254 29.73 -1.48 14.33
C CYS A 254 28.79 -2.16 13.32
N GLU A 255 29.23 -2.35 12.07
CA GLU A 255 28.45 -3.06 11.03
C GLU A 255 28.11 -4.50 11.44
N PHE A 256 29.06 -5.21 12.05
CA PHE A 256 28.84 -6.56 12.58
C PHE A 256 27.78 -6.56 13.70
N ALA A 257 27.88 -5.65 14.67
CA ALA A 257 26.90 -5.55 15.76
C ALA A 257 25.49 -5.26 15.23
N ILE A 258 25.36 -4.32 14.29
CA ILE A 258 24.09 -4.01 13.61
C ILE A 258 23.53 -5.27 12.95
N TYR A 259 24.35 -6.03 12.23
CA TYR A 259 23.92 -7.25 11.57
C TYR A 259 23.45 -8.32 12.57
N GLN A 260 24.13 -8.50 13.70
CA GLN A 260 23.69 -9.41 14.76
C GLN A 260 22.37 -8.98 15.40
N GLU A 261 22.15 -7.68 15.59
CA GLU A 261 20.87 -7.14 16.10
C GLU A 261 19.71 -7.42 15.13
N TYR A 262 19.94 -7.32 13.81
CA TYR A 262 18.97 -7.74 12.80
C TYR A 262 18.69 -9.26 12.83
N ILE A 263 19.74 -10.08 12.92
CA ILE A 263 19.60 -11.54 13.06
C ILE A 263 18.74 -11.88 14.28
N ALA A 264 19.00 -11.26 15.43
CA ALA A 264 18.26 -11.52 16.65
C ALA A 264 16.76 -11.22 16.48
N ARG A 265 16.41 -10.08 15.87
CA ARG A 265 15.02 -9.69 15.57
C ARG A 265 14.34 -10.69 14.65
N VAL A 266 14.98 -11.05 13.54
CA VAL A 266 14.42 -11.97 12.55
C VAL A 266 14.34 -13.39 13.08
N ASN A 267 15.27 -13.84 13.94
CA ASN A 267 15.17 -15.15 14.58
C ASN A 267 13.91 -15.27 15.44
N VAL A 268 13.42 -14.19 16.05
CA VAL A 268 12.12 -14.22 16.75
C VAL A 268 10.96 -14.44 15.78
N MET A 269 11.03 -13.87 14.56
CA MET A 269 10.03 -14.09 13.51
C MET A 269 10.09 -15.53 12.96
N LEU A 270 11.30 -16.07 12.79
CA LEU A 270 11.56 -17.41 12.26
C LEU A 270 11.53 -18.51 13.32
N ARG A 271 11.19 -18.20 14.58
CA ARG A 271 11.33 -19.09 15.74
C ARG A 271 10.67 -20.47 15.57
N GLY A 272 9.56 -20.53 14.85
CA GLY A 272 8.87 -21.80 14.64
C GLY A 272 9.57 -22.71 13.62
N LEU A 273 10.34 -22.16 12.67
CA LEU A 273 11.23 -22.95 11.81
C LEU A 273 12.56 -23.25 12.51
N LEU A 274 13.10 -22.30 13.27
CA LEU A 274 14.33 -22.50 14.06
C LEU A 274 14.19 -23.64 15.08
N PHE A 275 12.99 -23.86 15.61
CA PHE A 275 12.68 -24.98 16.49
C PHE A 275 13.11 -26.35 15.93
N PHE A 276 12.99 -26.56 14.61
CA PHE A 276 13.34 -27.85 14.01
C PHE A 276 14.85 -28.14 14.00
N ILE A 277 15.68 -27.09 14.06
CA ILE A 277 17.15 -27.21 14.06
C ILE A 277 17.79 -26.85 15.40
N SER A 278 17.02 -26.29 16.34
CA SER A 278 17.51 -25.92 17.67
C SER A 278 17.36 -27.06 18.66
N SER A 279 18.46 -27.41 19.33
CA SER A 279 18.48 -28.36 20.45
C SER A 279 17.93 -27.77 21.76
N GLU A 280 17.91 -26.44 21.89
CA GLU A 280 17.58 -25.76 23.15
C GLU A 280 16.10 -25.35 23.24
N MET A 281 15.41 -25.28 22.10
CA MET A 281 14.00 -24.86 22.05
C MET A 281 13.05 -26.04 22.33
N THR A 282 11.98 -25.78 23.05
CA THR A 282 10.86 -26.73 23.24
C THR A 282 9.61 -26.21 22.54
N ALA A 283 8.71 -27.09 22.11
CA ALA A 283 7.48 -26.67 21.46
C ALA A 283 6.56 -25.83 22.39
N TYR A 284 6.63 -26.07 23.70
CA TYR A 284 5.93 -25.26 24.71
C TYR A 284 6.43 -23.81 24.79
N SER A 285 7.65 -23.51 24.31
CA SER A 285 8.14 -22.13 24.16
C SER A 285 7.48 -21.39 22.97
N LEU A 286 6.87 -22.14 22.04
CA LEU A 286 6.23 -21.60 20.83
C LEU A 286 4.73 -21.45 20.99
N THR A 287 4.06 -22.40 21.66
CA THR A 287 2.61 -22.44 21.81
C THR A 287 2.22 -22.90 23.21
N LYS A 288 1.09 -22.36 23.70
CA LYS A 288 0.46 -22.80 24.96
C LYS A 288 -0.47 -23.99 24.77
N ASP A 289 -0.82 -24.30 23.52
CA ASP A 289 -1.71 -25.41 23.18
C ASP A 289 -0.92 -26.72 23.24
N LYS A 290 -1.31 -27.59 24.19
CA LYS A 290 -0.60 -28.84 24.46
C LYS A 290 -0.59 -29.78 23.26
N GLU A 291 -1.72 -29.94 22.59
CA GLU A 291 -1.84 -30.84 21.44
C GLU A 291 -0.94 -30.38 20.28
N THR A 292 -0.97 -29.08 19.97
CA THR A 292 -0.08 -28.47 18.97
C THR A 292 1.39 -28.66 19.36
N ALA A 293 1.75 -28.43 20.62
CA ALA A 293 3.12 -28.61 21.09
C ALA A 293 3.59 -30.07 20.93
N ASP A 294 2.77 -31.04 21.34
CA ASP A 294 3.09 -32.46 21.25
C ASP A 294 3.25 -32.91 19.78
N LYS A 295 2.40 -32.41 18.86
CA LYS A 295 2.53 -32.68 17.41
C LYS A 295 3.79 -32.05 16.81
N LEU A 296 4.16 -30.84 17.22
CA LEU A 296 5.40 -30.20 16.77
C LEU A 296 6.65 -30.95 17.24
N GLU A 297 6.66 -31.41 18.49
CA GLU A 297 7.76 -32.24 19.01
C GLU A 297 7.90 -33.55 18.24
N LEU A 298 6.80 -34.22 17.97
CA LEU A 298 6.81 -35.44 17.18
C LEU A 298 7.37 -35.20 15.76
N LEU A 299 6.96 -34.11 15.12
CA LEU A 299 7.48 -33.69 13.82
C LEU A 299 8.99 -33.41 13.88
N ARG A 300 9.46 -32.73 14.92
CA ARG A 300 10.89 -32.48 15.13
C ARG A 300 11.70 -33.76 15.31
N ILE A 301 11.17 -34.75 16.03
CA ILE A 301 11.83 -36.06 16.19
C ILE A 301 11.94 -36.78 14.84
N LYS A 302 10.91 -36.72 13.99
CA LYS A 302 11.02 -37.28 12.63
C LYS A 302 12.04 -36.50 11.78
N PHE A 303 11.99 -35.17 11.83
CA PHE A 303 12.93 -34.31 11.15
C PHE A 303 14.38 -34.54 11.61
N SER A 304 14.61 -34.83 12.89
CA SER A 304 15.93 -35.13 13.43
C SER A 304 16.51 -36.46 12.92
N THR A 305 15.74 -37.26 12.19
CA THR A 305 16.22 -38.46 11.49
C THR A 305 16.25 -38.30 9.96
N CYS A 306 15.81 -37.15 9.45
CA CYS A 306 15.79 -36.83 8.01
C CYS A 306 17.19 -36.50 7.49
N ASN A 307 17.44 -36.80 6.20
CA ASN A 307 18.67 -36.47 5.50
C ASN A 307 18.69 -35.04 4.91
N GLN A 308 17.58 -34.29 4.98
CA GLN A 308 17.46 -32.93 4.41
C GLN A 308 17.75 -31.81 5.42
N LYS A 309 18.41 -32.09 6.56
CA LYS A 309 18.64 -31.09 7.61
C LYS A 309 19.55 -29.95 7.16
N ASP A 310 20.61 -30.28 6.44
CA ASP A 310 21.58 -29.28 5.97
C ASP A 310 20.89 -28.35 4.97
N LEU A 311 20.15 -28.91 4.02
CA LEU A 311 19.32 -28.15 3.08
C LEU A 311 18.28 -27.28 3.79
N PHE A 312 17.63 -27.79 4.85
CA PHE A 312 16.68 -27.00 5.65
C PHE A 312 17.38 -25.83 6.34
N ALA A 313 18.55 -26.06 6.94
CA ALA A 313 19.33 -25.02 7.62
C ALA A 313 19.86 -23.96 6.65
N GLU A 314 20.34 -24.35 5.47
CA GLU A 314 20.78 -23.46 4.40
C GLU A 314 19.63 -22.57 3.91
N ASN A 315 18.48 -23.17 3.59
CA ASN A 315 17.28 -22.44 3.18
C ASN A 315 16.79 -21.49 4.28
N LEU A 316 16.87 -21.89 5.55
CA LEU A 316 16.50 -21.02 6.66
C LEU A 316 17.45 -19.83 6.83
N ASP A 317 18.75 -20.00 6.56
CA ASP A 317 19.71 -18.89 6.54
C ASP A 317 19.46 -17.91 5.40
N ILE A 318 19.14 -18.42 4.20
CA ILE A 318 18.74 -17.58 3.07
C ILE A 318 17.45 -16.81 3.41
N LEU A 319 16.44 -17.50 3.96
CA LEU A 319 15.19 -16.87 4.40
C LEU A 319 15.43 -15.78 5.44
N ARG A 320 16.36 -15.99 6.38
CA ARG A 320 16.76 -14.97 7.36
C ARG A 320 17.32 -13.73 6.66
N LYS A 321 18.26 -13.89 5.73
CA LYS A 321 18.86 -12.78 4.97
C LYS A 321 17.80 -11.99 4.19
N LEU A 322 16.93 -12.69 3.47
CA LEU A 322 15.83 -12.06 2.71
C LEU A 322 14.83 -11.35 3.63
N THR A 323 14.56 -11.89 4.81
CA THR A 323 13.67 -11.24 5.78
C THR A 323 14.29 -9.93 6.24
N ILE A 324 15.57 -9.92 6.64
CA ILE A 324 16.30 -8.69 7.01
C ILE A 324 16.23 -7.66 5.88
N GLU A 325 16.53 -8.08 4.65
CA GLU A 325 16.49 -7.21 3.47
C GLU A 325 15.11 -6.59 3.25
N ALA A 326 14.04 -7.40 3.31
CA ALA A 326 12.68 -6.92 3.16
C ALA A 326 12.33 -5.84 4.20
N GLY A 327 12.75 -6.01 5.45
CA GLY A 327 12.54 -5.01 6.51
C GLY A 327 13.28 -3.70 6.25
N LYS A 328 14.51 -3.78 5.75
CA LYS A 328 15.31 -2.60 5.36
C LYS A 328 14.67 -1.84 4.20
N ILE A 329 14.22 -2.55 3.16
CA ILE A 329 13.51 -1.96 2.02
C ILE A 329 12.26 -1.24 2.50
N GLU A 330 11.41 -1.92 3.29
CA GLU A 330 10.16 -1.33 3.76
C GLU A 330 10.38 -0.06 4.59
N TYR A 331 11.37 -0.07 5.49
CA TYR A 331 11.67 1.09 6.31
C TYR A 331 12.27 2.25 5.50
N ALA A 332 13.18 1.96 4.56
CA ALA A 332 13.76 2.98 3.68
C ALA A 332 12.66 3.71 2.88
N PHE A 333 11.69 2.96 2.35
CA PHE A 333 10.57 3.56 1.63
C PHE A 333 9.58 4.32 2.53
N ASP A 334 9.45 3.95 3.81
CA ASP A 334 8.64 4.70 4.77
C ASP A 334 9.26 6.07 5.07
N LEU A 335 10.60 6.13 5.24
CA LEU A 335 11.32 7.39 5.36
C LEU A 335 11.15 8.28 4.13
N LEU A 336 11.28 7.69 2.93
CA LEU A 336 11.05 8.42 1.68
C LEU A 336 9.60 8.91 1.55
N MET A 337 8.63 8.12 2.04
CA MET A 337 7.21 8.49 2.03
C MET A 337 6.94 9.64 3.01
N HIS A 338 7.54 9.61 4.19
CA HIS A 338 7.46 10.70 5.16
C HIS A 338 8.05 12.00 4.58
N GLU A 339 9.27 11.95 4.06
CA GLU A 339 9.94 13.10 3.42
C GLU A 339 9.11 13.64 2.25
N LEU A 340 8.54 12.75 1.44
CA LEU A 340 7.67 13.12 0.32
C LEU A 340 6.43 13.87 0.81
N ASN A 341 5.74 13.37 1.84
CA ASN A 341 4.54 13.99 2.38
C ASN A 341 4.87 15.35 3.01
N GLU A 342 5.97 15.47 3.77
CA GLU A 342 6.43 16.75 4.31
C GLU A 342 6.72 17.77 3.20
N LYS A 343 7.36 17.35 2.11
CA LYS A 343 7.61 18.23 0.96
C LYS A 343 6.33 18.64 0.24
N ILE A 344 5.34 17.76 0.15
CA ILE A 344 4.03 18.06 -0.44
C ILE A 344 3.27 19.07 0.45
N GLU A 345 3.18 18.81 1.75
CA GLU A 345 2.50 19.68 2.72
C GLU A 345 3.18 21.05 2.83
N GLY A 346 4.51 21.07 2.82
CA GLY A 346 5.33 22.29 2.82
C GLY A 346 5.36 23.05 1.48
N LYS A 347 4.67 22.57 0.44
CA LYS A 347 4.70 23.12 -0.93
C LYS A 347 6.13 23.35 -1.44
N ALA A 348 7.00 22.37 -1.26
CA ALA A 348 8.38 22.44 -1.74
C ALA A 348 8.41 22.74 -3.25
N ALA A 349 9.36 23.59 -3.68
CA ALA A 349 9.46 23.99 -5.09
C ALA A 349 9.72 22.82 -6.05
N CYS A 350 10.38 21.78 -5.55
CA CYS A 350 10.65 20.55 -6.27
C CYS A 350 10.45 19.35 -5.35
N VAL A 351 9.81 18.31 -5.87
CA VAL A 351 9.59 17.04 -5.20
C VAL A 351 10.10 15.95 -6.12
N ALA A 352 11.20 15.30 -5.73
CA ALA A 352 11.96 14.41 -6.62
C ALA A 352 12.38 15.11 -7.93
N ASN A 353 11.70 14.82 -9.04
CA ASN A 353 11.98 15.37 -10.37
C ASN A 353 10.81 16.17 -10.96
N VAL A 354 9.82 16.51 -10.14
CA VAL A 354 8.64 17.29 -10.56
C VAL A 354 8.57 18.60 -9.78
N TYR A 355 7.96 19.61 -10.40
CA TYR A 355 8.04 20.99 -9.94
C TYR A 355 6.68 21.51 -9.52
N SER A 356 6.61 22.15 -8.35
CA SER A 356 5.36 22.73 -7.83
C SER A 356 4.88 23.86 -8.75
N CYS A 357 3.68 23.71 -9.32
CA CYS A 357 3.07 24.78 -10.11
C CYS A 357 2.83 26.02 -9.26
N TYR A 358 2.41 25.84 -8.00
CA TYR A 358 2.27 26.91 -7.03
C TYR A 358 3.54 27.73 -6.89
N GLN A 359 4.70 27.09 -6.67
CA GLN A 359 5.97 27.80 -6.47
C GLN A 359 6.47 28.48 -7.73
N VAL A 360 6.25 27.88 -8.92
CA VAL A 360 6.57 28.52 -10.20
C VAL A 360 5.78 29.82 -10.38
N MET A 361 4.46 29.75 -10.16
CA MET A 361 3.56 30.91 -10.27
C MET A 361 3.86 31.98 -9.21
N LEU A 362 4.10 31.57 -7.96
CA LEU A 362 4.42 32.49 -6.86
C LEU A 362 5.71 33.26 -7.15
N LYS A 363 6.77 32.56 -7.58
CA LYS A 363 8.06 33.19 -7.92
C LYS A 363 7.89 34.21 -9.04
N PHE A 364 7.15 33.85 -10.09
CA PHE A 364 6.85 34.75 -11.19
C PHE A 364 6.09 36.01 -10.74
N LEU A 365 5.02 35.84 -9.95
CA LEU A 365 4.21 36.95 -9.45
C LEU A 365 5.00 37.88 -8.53
N LYS A 366 5.88 37.35 -7.68
CA LYS A 366 6.78 38.17 -6.84
C LYS A 366 7.73 39.04 -7.66
N VAL A 367 8.26 38.50 -8.76
CA VAL A 367 9.16 39.24 -9.64
C VAL A 367 8.40 40.34 -10.39
N LYS A 368 7.25 40.02 -10.99
CA LYS A 368 6.51 40.98 -11.84
C LYS A 368 5.68 41.99 -11.03
N LEU A 369 5.20 41.61 -9.84
CA LEU A 369 4.41 42.45 -8.94
C LEU A 369 5.20 42.77 -7.66
N SER A 370 6.47 43.15 -7.80
CA SER A 370 7.41 43.35 -6.68
C SER A 370 6.99 44.40 -5.64
N LYS A 371 6.04 45.27 -5.96
CA LYS A 371 5.50 46.30 -5.07
C LYS A 371 4.33 45.81 -4.19
N GLU A 372 3.77 44.65 -4.50
CA GLU A 372 2.63 44.09 -3.76
C GLU A 372 3.08 43.31 -2.53
N LYS A 373 2.17 43.13 -1.57
CA LYS A 373 2.42 42.33 -0.37
C LYS A 373 2.37 40.84 -0.68
N ASP A 374 3.10 40.03 0.09
CA ASP A 374 3.08 38.56 -0.03
C ASP A 374 1.68 37.95 0.03
N SER A 375 0.76 38.54 0.80
CA SER A 375 -0.63 38.08 0.88
C SER A 375 -1.37 38.16 -0.47
N VAL A 376 -1.05 39.18 -1.28
CA VAL A 376 -1.61 39.36 -2.62
C VAL A 376 -1.00 38.34 -3.59
N HIS A 377 0.31 38.12 -3.53
CA HIS A 377 0.97 37.09 -4.36
C HIS A 377 0.43 35.70 -4.05
N ASN A 378 0.29 35.37 -2.76
CA ASN A 378 -0.25 34.09 -2.32
C ASN A 378 -1.69 33.90 -2.80
N ALA A 379 -2.56 34.90 -2.62
CA ALA A 379 -3.96 34.83 -3.07
C ALA A 379 -4.08 34.63 -4.59
N LEU A 380 -3.34 35.41 -5.38
CA LEU A 380 -3.33 35.28 -6.84
C LEU A 380 -2.79 33.92 -7.29
N THR A 381 -1.77 33.39 -6.60
CA THR A 381 -1.20 32.07 -6.88
C THR A 381 -2.21 30.96 -6.58
N GLU A 382 -2.85 31.00 -5.40
CA GLU A 382 -3.86 30.02 -4.99
C GLU A 382 -5.05 30.02 -5.96
N GLU A 383 -5.52 31.20 -6.35
CA GLU A 383 -6.60 31.34 -7.34
C GLU A 383 -6.19 30.76 -8.70
N THR A 384 -4.98 31.10 -9.20
CA THR A 384 -4.47 30.59 -10.49
C THR A 384 -4.40 29.06 -10.51
N VAL A 385 -3.82 28.46 -9.47
CA VAL A 385 -3.69 27.01 -9.36
C VAL A 385 -5.06 26.34 -9.24
N THR A 386 -5.97 26.93 -8.46
CA THR A 386 -7.33 26.41 -8.30
C THR A 386 -8.10 26.42 -9.63
N GLU A 387 -8.05 27.52 -10.37
CA GLU A 387 -8.68 27.61 -11.69
C GLU A 387 -8.04 26.64 -12.69
N THR A 388 -6.72 26.43 -12.60
CA THR A 388 -6.02 25.46 -13.46
C THR A 388 -6.50 24.04 -13.16
N ILE A 389 -6.61 23.67 -11.89
CA ILE A 389 -7.11 22.34 -11.48
C ILE A 389 -8.54 22.14 -11.98
N ARG A 390 -9.43 23.14 -11.83
CA ARG A 390 -10.79 23.06 -12.36
C ARG A 390 -10.79 22.85 -13.86
N ALA A 391 -10.01 23.64 -14.60
CA ALA A 391 -9.91 23.50 -16.05
C ALA A 391 -9.36 22.13 -16.48
N LEU A 392 -8.39 21.56 -15.76
CA LEU A 392 -7.89 20.21 -16.02
C LEU A 392 -8.99 19.15 -15.83
N ILE A 393 -9.76 19.26 -14.75
CA ILE A 393 -10.90 18.36 -14.48
C ILE A 393 -11.94 18.50 -15.59
N ASP A 394 -12.39 19.71 -15.89
CA ASP A 394 -13.45 19.95 -16.87
C ASP A 394 -13.04 19.52 -18.29
N THR A 395 -11.77 19.68 -18.64
CA THR A 395 -11.27 19.35 -19.98
C THR A 395 -10.97 17.86 -20.15
N TYR A 396 -10.34 17.23 -19.15
CA TYR A 396 -9.73 15.91 -19.32
C TYR A 396 -10.39 14.80 -18.48
N ALA A 397 -11.36 15.09 -17.61
CA ALA A 397 -11.97 14.06 -16.76
C ALA A 397 -12.69 12.94 -17.53
N ALA A 398 -13.10 13.16 -18.77
CA ALA A 398 -13.68 12.11 -19.63
C ALA A 398 -12.68 11.52 -20.63
N ASP A 399 -11.49 12.12 -20.80
CA ASP A 399 -10.51 11.73 -21.80
C ASP A 399 -9.59 10.63 -21.26
N THR A 400 -9.80 9.40 -21.72
CA THR A 400 -9.02 8.23 -21.31
C THR A 400 -7.56 8.30 -21.76
N GLU A 401 -7.27 8.98 -22.88
CA GLU A 401 -5.90 9.12 -23.39
C GLU A 401 -5.17 10.24 -22.65
N ALA A 402 -5.82 11.37 -22.38
CA ALA A 402 -5.21 12.43 -21.57
C ALA A 402 -4.90 11.97 -20.13
N LYS A 403 -5.78 11.16 -19.52
CA LYS A 403 -5.57 10.59 -18.17
C LYS A 403 -4.33 9.70 -18.04
N LYS A 404 -3.81 9.20 -19.16
CA LYS A 404 -2.53 8.49 -19.18
C LYS A 404 -1.37 9.42 -18.87
N HIS A 405 -1.42 10.69 -19.25
CA HIS A 405 -0.34 11.65 -19.10
C HIS A 405 -0.59 12.69 -18.00
N ILE A 406 -1.85 12.88 -17.63
CA ILE A 406 -2.32 13.90 -16.68
C ILE A 406 -2.97 13.22 -15.47
N GLY A 407 -2.37 13.44 -14.30
CA GLY A 407 -2.89 13.07 -13.00
C GLY A 407 -4.05 13.97 -12.59
N ILE A 408 -5.27 13.62 -12.99
CA ILE A 408 -6.46 14.42 -12.70
C ILE A 408 -6.80 14.35 -11.21
N PRO A 409 -6.75 15.48 -10.48
CA PRO A 409 -7.04 15.49 -9.06
C PRO A 409 -8.55 15.30 -8.81
N SER A 410 -8.93 14.45 -7.85
CA SER A 410 -10.35 14.10 -7.63
C SER A 410 -11.17 15.16 -6.88
N THR A 411 -10.53 16.07 -6.11
CA THR A 411 -11.09 17.33 -5.58
C THR A 411 -10.03 18.05 -4.71
N ALA A 412 -10.05 19.39 -4.68
CA ALA A 412 -9.46 20.24 -3.62
C ALA A 412 -7.94 20.11 -3.32
N HIS A 413 -7.08 19.94 -4.32
CA HIS A 413 -5.64 20.11 -4.10
C HIS A 413 -5.24 21.59 -4.17
N LYS A 414 -4.30 21.99 -3.32
CA LYS A 414 -3.70 23.34 -3.34
C LYS A 414 -2.58 23.46 -4.37
N ASP A 415 -2.20 22.36 -5.03
CA ASP A 415 -1.09 22.31 -5.98
C ASP A 415 -1.22 21.16 -6.97
N ILE A 416 -0.49 21.30 -8.08
CA ILE A 416 -0.19 20.26 -9.08
C ILE A 416 1.30 20.33 -9.38
N TYR A 417 1.88 19.21 -9.79
CA TYR A 417 3.31 19.14 -10.08
C TYR A 417 3.54 18.92 -11.57
N LEU A 418 4.45 19.70 -12.13
CA LEU A 418 4.76 19.73 -13.55
C LEU A 418 6.01 18.90 -13.82
N SER A 419 6.03 18.23 -14.96
CA SER A 419 7.26 17.66 -15.51
C SER A 419 8.31 18.75 -15.74
N LYS A 420 9.57 18.35 -15.85
CA LYS A 420 10.66 19.30 -16.13
C LYS A 420 10.47 20.03 -17.47
N SER A 421 9.95 19.34 -18.50
CA SER A 421 9.69 19.96 -19.80
C SER A 421 8.66 21.07 -19.66
N LEU A 422 7.53 20.73 -19.03
CA LEU A 422 6.39 21.63 -18.86
C LEU A 422 6.73 22.81 -17.94
N GLU A 423 7.52 22.60 -16.89
CA GLU A 423 7.98 23.68 -16.02
C GLU A 423 8.87 24.70 -16.76
N ASN A 424 9.81 24.22 -17.58
CA ASN A 424 10.65 25.09 -18.39
C ASN A 424 9.84 25.87 -19.42
N ALA A 425 8.90 25.19 -20.10
CA ALA A 425 7.99 25.81 -21.05
C ALA A 425 7.13 26.89 -20.38
N LEU A 426 6.60 26.60 -19.18
CA LEU A 426 5.82 27.56 -18.40
C LEU A 426 6.64 28.78 -18.01
N LYS A 427 7.85 28.60 -17.46
CA LYS A 427 8.72 29.74 -17.12
C LYS A 427 8.98 30.64 -18.30
N LYS A 428 9.30 30.06 -19.46
CA LYS A 428 9.55 30.82 -20.69
C LYS A 428 8.32 31.62 -21.12
N ALA A 429 7.15 30.99 -21.17
CA ALA A 429 5.90 31.66 -21.53
C ALA A 429 5.53 32.79 -20.55
N LEU A 430 5.76 32.57 -19.25
CA LEU A 430 5.54 33.58 -18.22
C LEU A 430 6.47 34.78 -18.39
N ASP A 431 7.76 34.56 -18.66
CA ASP A 431 8.73 35.64 -18.86
C ASP A 431 8.37 36.55 -20.04
N GLU A 432 7.87 35.94 -21.13
CA GLU A 432 7.39 36.60 -22.35
C GLU A 432 6.02 37.31 -22.17
N THR A 433 5.31 37.05 -21.07
CA THR A 433 3.98 37.64 -20.83
C THR A 433 4.09 39.10 -20.32
N ASP A 434 3.49 40.03 -21.06
CA ASP A 434 3.33 41.43 -20.65
C ASP A 434 2.11 41.60 -19.71
N LEU A 435 2.38 41.67 -18.41
CA LEU A 435 1.36 41.88 -17.38
C LEU A 435 0.89 43.34 -17.26
N GLY A 436 1.58 44.31 -17.87
CA GLY A 436 1.30 45.73 -17.71
C GLY A 436 -0.09 46.16 -18.19
N LYS A 437 -0.73 45.35 -19.05
CA LYS A 437 -2.05 45.62 -19.63
C LYS A 437 -3.20 44.84 -18.97
N ILE A 438 -2.91 43.94 -18.04
CA ILE A 438 -3.90 43.02 -17.46
C ILE A 438 -4.32 43.54 -16.09
N LYS A 439 -5.63 43.63 -15.84
CA LYS A 439 -6.13 43.97 -14.50
C LYS A 439 -5.83 42.82 -13.55
N LYS A 440 -5.43 43.12 -12.32
CA LYS A 440 -5.06 42.11 -11.30
C LYS A 440 -6.11 41.02 -11.11
N LYS A 441 -7.39 41.36 -11.13
CA LYS A 441 -8.52 40.41 -11.00
C LYS A 441 -8.64 39.41 -12.16
N ASP A 442 -8.10 39.75 -13.33
CA ASP A 442 -8.17 38.92 -14.54
C ASP A 442 -6.87 38.11 -14.71
N LEU A 443 -5.87 38.35 -13.86
CA LEU A 443 -4.56 37.72 -13.90
C LEU A 443 -4.62 36.20 -13.68
N PRO A 444 -5.37 35.67 -12.68
CA PRO A 444 -5.44 34.23 -12.47
C PRO A 444 -5.97 33.47 -13.69
N LEU A 445 -7.01 34.00 -14.33
CA LEU A 445 -7.58 33.43 -15.55
C LEU A 445 -6.57 33.42 -16.71
N LYS A 446 -5.83 34.53 -16.90
CA LYS A 446 -4.84 34.62 -17.97
C LYS A 446 -3.66 33.66 -17.76
N LEU A 447 -3.19 33.51 -16.53
CA LEU A 447 -2.10 32.58 -16.19
C LEU A 447 -2.54 31.12 -16.33
N LYS A 448 -3.79 30.81 -15.92
CA LYS A 448 -4.43 29.53 -16.18
C LYS A 448 -4.49 29.21 -17.68
N ASP A 449 -4.86 30.18 -18.51
CA ASP A 449 -4.96 29.98 -19.97
C ASP A 449 -3.61 29.60 -20.58
N ILE A 450 -2.54 30.30 -20.18
CA ILE A 450 -1.17 30.01 -20.63
C ILE A 450 -0.77 28.57 -20.26
N LEU A 451 -0.99 28.18 -19.00
CA LEU A 451 -0.64 26.84 -18.55
C LEU A 451 -1.45 25.75 -19.25
N MET A 452 -2.76 25.94 -19.39
CA MET A 452 -3.62 24.99 -20.10
C MET A 452 -3.22 24.82 -21.58
N GLN A 453 -2.83 25.90 -22.25
CA GLN A 453 -2.34 25.84 -23.63
C GLN A 453 -1.05 25.02 -23.73
N LEU A 454 -0.09 25.25 -22.83
CA LEU A 454 1.17 24.48 -22.81
C LEU A 454 0.93 22.99 -22.53
N ILE A 455 0.01 22.67 -21.62
CA ILE A 455 -0.38 21.29 -21.32
C ILE A 455 -0.99 20.63 -22.56
N GLU A 456 -1.86 21.33 -23.30
CA GLU A 456 -2.46 20.81 -24.53
C GLU A 456 -1.42 20.58 -25.63
N GLU A 457 -0.47 21.50 -25.80
CA GLU A 457 0.62 21.38 -26.78
C GLU A 457 1.52 20.17 -26.48
N GLU A 458 1.98 20.02 -25.24
CA GLU A 458 2.82 18.88 -24.82
C GLU A 458 2.07 17.55 -24.84
N LEU A 459 0.78 17.55 -24.49
CA LEU A 459 -0.06 16.35 -24.59
C LEU A 459 -0.19 15.88 -26.05
N LYS A 460 -0.43 16.80 -26.98
CA LYS A 460 -0.49 16.47 -28.42
C LYS A 460 0.83 15.92 -28.93
N ALA A 461 1.96 16.50 -28.52
CA ALA A 461 3.28 16.00 -28.88
C ALA A 461 3.53 14.57 -28.35
N SER A 462 3.17 14.32 -27.09
CA SER A 462 3.32 13.02 -26.43
C SER A 462 2.47 11.93 -27.09
N VAL A 463 1.21 12.25 -27.44
CA VAL A 463 0.30 11.31 -28.13
C VAL A 463 0.78 11.00 -29.56
N GLN A 464 1.35 11.97 -30.28
CA GLN A 464 1.91 11.76 -31.61
C GLN A 464 3.16 10.87 -31.58
N LEU A 465 4.04 11.09 -30.60
CA LEU A 465 5.23 10.27 -30.42
C LEU A 465 4.86 8.81 -30.14
N ASN A 466 3.90 8.55 -29.24
CA ASN A 466 3.45 7.19 -28.92
C ASN A 466 2.85 6.48 -30.15
N LYS A 467 2.12 7.18 -31.02
CA LYS A 467 1.61 6.60 -32.27
C LYS A 467 2.72 6.24 -33.27
N ALA A 468 3.81 7.00 -33.31
CA ALA A 468 4.97 6.72 -34.15
C ALA A 468 5.77 5.51 -33.61
N THR A 469 5.92 5.38 -32.29
CA THR A 469 6.63 4.26 -31.67
C THR A 469 5.84 2.96 -31.80
N SER A 470 4.52 2.98 -31.61
CA SER A 470 3.65 1.80 -31.78
C SER A 470 3.48 1.37 -33.25
N SER A 471 3.73 2.26 -34.22
CA SER A 471 3.75 1.87 -35.64
C SER A 471 5.11 1.27 -36.04
N ASN A 472 6.22 1.70 -35.45
CA ASN A 472 7.53 1.11 -35.69
C ASN A 472 7.76 -0.25 -35.00
N GLU A 473 7.06 -0.55 -33.89
CA GLU A 473 7.11 -1.90 -33.26
C GLU A 473 6.36 -2.98 -34.06
N LEU A 474 5.50 -2.60 -35.01
CA LEU A 474 4.81 -3.54 -35.91
C LEU A 474 5.61 -3.89 -37.18
N ASP A 475 6.70 -3.16 -37.48
CA ASP A 475 7.52 -3.37 -38.68
C ASP A 475 8.86 -4.10 -38.40
N HIS A 476 9.12 -4.52 -37.15
CA HIS A 476 10.30 -5.31 -36.78
C HIS A 476 9.97 -6.55 -35.93
N GLU A 477 9.16 -7.47 -36.48
CA GLU A 477 9.33 -8.91 -36.20
C GLU A 477 10.47 -9.47 -37.08
N GLU A 478 11.71 -9.09 -36.80
CA GLU A 478 12.87 -9.88 -37.23
C GLU A 478 13.57 -10.46 -35.99
N THR A 479 13.36 -11.77 -35.85
CA THR A 479 14.12 -12.76 -35.09
C THR A 479 15.39 -12.26 -34.39
N PHE A 480 15.33 -12.10 -33.07
CA PHE A 480 16.53 -12.10 -32.22
C PHE A 480 16.59 -13.39 -31.40
N THR A 481 17.39 -14.33 -31.87
CA THR A 481 17.91 -15.45 -31.08
C THR A 481 18.89 -14.92 -30.02
N PRO A 482 18.78 -15.32 -28.75
CA PRO A 482 19.71 -14.92 -27.72
C PRO A 482 21.01 -15.71 -27.86
N THR A 483 22.13 -15.02 -28.10
CA THR A 483 23.46 -15.60 -27.94
C THR A 483 24.00 -15.16 -26.59
N LEU A 484 24.35 -16.15 -25.76
CA LEU A 484 25.04 -16.03 -24.48
C LEU A 484 26.35 -15.24 -24.62
N ILE A 485 26.61 -14.32 -23.69
CA ILE A 485 27.83 -14.19 -22.85
C ILE A 485 27.42 -13.45 -21.58
#